data_AF-A0A3N1PWQ0-F1
#
_entry.id   AF-A0A3N1PWQ0-F1
#
_cell.length_a   1.000
_cell.length_b   1.000
_cell.length_c   1.000
_cell.angle_alpha   90.00
_cell.angle_beta   90.00
_cell.angle_gamma   90.00
#
_symmetry.space_group_name_H-M   'P 1'
#
loop_
_entity.id
_entity.type
_entity.pdbx_description
1 polymer ?
#
loop_
_entity_poly.entity_id
_entity_poly.type
_entity_poly.pdbx_seq_one_letter_code
_entity_poly.pdbx_strand_id
1 'polypeptide(L)'
;MRKEFAYADARATGIVLSGSEAEIVEASALRIADEYAGHSLHGTDLLHAVELAAAALPAHVRRALISFRDRGNESGTLLLRGLPVGELPATPDRVEDEPAWTEVAVATIAQLMVMSVLGRSISYSDEKNGDLVQDVSPKRGAETRQENSGSILLELHTEDGFHPAAPHFLSLLCLRGDRDGVAATVTGGIGDVLPALDARTVEALRRPEFRTRFSSSFVHDTDEEVLTPPMPVLSGPAHDPDLRVDFHGTVGVTAEARDALATLQAAMLDALRGIVLRPGELIILDNRRTVHGRTGFTPRYDGEDRWLRRSFALADLRPVLGRLGEGRSHRPVTAPAPAPTLTAV
;
A
#
# COMPACT_ATOMS: atom_id res chain seq x y z
N MET A 1 6.26 16.91 21.47
CA MET A 1 7.36 15.92 21.66
C MET A 1 7.34 15.05 20.40
N ARG A 2 8.32 15.18 19.49
CA ARG A 2 8.36 14.32 18.30
C ARG A 2 8.58 12.89 18.79
N LYS A 3 7.56 12.03 18.68
CA LYS A 3 7.76 10.59 18.84
C LYS A 3 8.46 10.13 17.56
N GLU A 4 9.77 9.96 17.61
CA GLU A 4 10.44 9.16 16.60
C GLU A 4 9.94 7.73 16.72
N PHE A 5 9.67 7.06 15.59
CA PHE A 5 9.33 5.65 15.62
C PHE A 5 10.55 4.86 16.07
N ALA A 6 10.43 4.15 17.19
CA ALA A 6 11.34 3.07 17.56
C ALA A 6 10.77 1.77 16.99
N TYR A 7 11.61 0.94 16.37
CA TYR A 7 11.15 -0.29 15.72
C TYR A 7 12.22 -1.39 15.72
N ALA A 8 11.77 -2.64 15.64
CA ALA A 8 12.64 -3.79 15.39
C ALA A 8 12.93 -3.95 13.89
N ASP A 9 14.18 -4.21 13.51
CA ASP A 9 14.55 -4.41 12.10
C ASP A 9 13.90 -5.69 11.53
N ALA A 10 13.18 -5.54 10.42
CA ALA A 10 12.43 -6.63 9.78
C ALA A 10 13.20 -7.35 8.65
N ARG A 11 14.47 -7.01 8.40
CA ARG A 11 15.20 -7.49 7.22
C ARG A 11 15.55 -8.97 7.30
N ALA A 12 15.89 -9.46 8.49
CA ALA A 12 16.37 -10.82 8.70
C ALA A 12 15.34 -11.91 8.31
N THR A 13 14.05 -11.55 8.28
CA THR A 13 12.95 -12.47 7.96
C THR A 13 12.57 -12.46 6.46
N GLY A 14 13.32 -11.74 5.62
CA GLY A 14 13.02 -11.61 4.20
C GLY A 14 13.40 -12.84 3.37
N ILE A 15 12.59 -13.14 2.36
CA ILE A 15 12.84 -14.17 1.36
C ILE A 15 13.79 -13.58 0.31
N VAL A 16 14.83 -14.31 -0.06
CA VAL A 16 15.90 -13.81 -0.94
C VAL A 16 15.90 -14.59 -2.24
N LEU A 17 15.83 -13.89 -3.37
CA LEU A 17 16.13 -14.44 -4.68
C LEU A 17 17.66 -14.56 -4.84
N SER A 18 18.12 -15.70 -5.34
CA SER A 18 19.49 -15.81 -5.86
C SER A 18 19.67 -14.98 -7.13
N GLY A 19 20.92 -14.69 -7.51
CA GLY A 19 21.22 -13.94 -8.73
C GLY A 19 20.60 -14.57 -9.98
N SER A 20 20.73 -15.88 -10.15
CA SER A 20 20.11 -16.60 -11.27
C SER A 20 18.58 -16.57 -11.26
N GLU A 21 17.96 -16.54 -10.08
CA GLU A 21 16.50 -16.42 -9.99
C GLU A 21 16.04 -15.00 -10.35
N ALA A 22 16.79 -13.97 -9.94
CA ALA A 22 16.54 -12.59 -10.33
C ALA A 22 16.67 -12.38 -11.84
N GLU A 23 17.70 -12.96 -12.47
CA GLU A 23 17.91 -12.93 -13.93
C GLU A 23 16.73 -13.57 -14.70
N ILE A 24 16.15 -14.67 -14.19
CA ILE A 24 14.97 -15.30 -14.80
C ILE A 24 13.74 -14.38 -14.72
N VAL A 25 13.54 -13.74 -13.57
CA VAL A 25 12.44 -12.77 -13.38
C VAL A 25 12.62 -11.57 -14.31
N GLU A 26 13.85 -11.05 -14.42
CA GLU A 26 14.19 -9.93 -15.29
C GLU A 26 13.95 -10.25 -16.77
N ALA A 27 14.44 -11.39 -17.24
CA ALA A 27 14.23 -11.85 -18.60
C ALA A 27 12.74 -12.05 -18.93
N SER A 28 11.94 -12.49 -17.95
CA SER A 28 10.49 -12.58 -18.12
C SER A 28 9.84 -11.19 -18.17
N ALA A 29 10.26 -10.26 -17.32
CA ALA A 29 9.74 -8.90 -17.28
C ALA A 29 10.04 -8.15 -18.58
N LEU A 30 11.28 -8.24 -19.09
CA LEU A 30 11.69 -7.64 -20.37
C LEU A 30 10.89 -8.19 -21.55
N ARG A 31 10.62 -9.49 -21.58
CA ARG A 31 9.81 -10.10 -22.66
C ARG A 31 8.40 -9.54 -22.71
N ILE A 32 7.75 -9.43 -21.55
CA ILE A 32 6.41 -8.83 -21.44
C ILE A 32 6.45 -7.35 -21.83
N ALA A 33 7.47 -6.62 -21.39
CA ALA A 33 7.63 -5.22 -21.73
C ALA A 33 7.77 -4.98 -23.24
N ASP A 34 8.58 -5.81 -23.93
CA ASP A 34 8.79 -5.74 -25.38
C ASP A 34 7.51 -6.08 -26.15
N GLU A 35 6.85 -7.19 -25.80
CA GLU A 35 5.61 -7.64 -26.44
C GLU A 35 4.46 -6.62 -26.30
N TYR A 36 4.44 -5.88 -25.20
CA TYR A 36 3.36 -4.95 -24.86
C TYR A 36 3.78 -3.46 -24.83
N ALA A 37 4.89 -3.06 -25.43
CA ALA A 37 5.46 -1.71 -25.32
C ALA A 37 4.50 -0.55 -25.68
N GLY A 38 3.49 -0.79 -26.53
CA GLY A 38 2.46 0.18 -26.90
C GLY A 38 1.13 0.08 -26.14
N HIS A 39 1.02 -0.83 -25.17
CA HIS A 39 -0.22 -1.09 -24.46
C HIS A 39 -0.29 -0.30 -23.15
N SER A 40 -1.51 0.09 -22.77
CA SER A 40 -1.78 0.61 -21.44
C SER A 40 -1.59 -0.49 -20.39
N LEU A 41 -1.03 -0.13 -19.23
CA LEU A 41 -0.93 -1.04 -18.07
C LEU A 41 -2.32 -1.46 -17.55
N HIS A 42 -3.37 -0.72 -17.89
CA HIS A 42 -4.77 -1.07 -17.63
C HIS A 42 -5.33 -2.13 -18.60
N GLY A 43 -4.58 -2.49 -19.65
CA GLY A 43 -4.98 -3.47 -20.65
C GLY A 43 -5.12 -4.87 -20.06
N THR A 44 -6.29 -5.47 -20.23
CA THR A 44 -6.61 -6.82 -19.73
C THR A 44 -5.61 -7.88 -20.22
N ASP A 45 -5.21 -7.83 -21.50
CA ASP A 45 -4.30 -8.81 -22.08
C ASP A 45 -2.89 -8.72 -21.47
N LEU A 46 -2.38 -7.50 -21.27
CA LEU A 46 -1.11 -7.28 -20.58
C LEU A 46 -1.18 -7.80 -19.13
N LEU A 47 -2.25 -7.48 -18.40
CA LEU A 47 -2.41 -7.97 -17.02
C LEU A 47 -2.49 -9.50 -16.95
N HIS A 48 -3.18 -10.15 -17.89
CA HIS A 48 -3.18 -11.61 -17.98
C HIS A 48 -1.80 -12.18 -18.33
N ALA A 49 -1.06 -11.54 -19.24
CA ALA A 49 0.30 -11.95 -19.58
C ALA A 49 1.24 -11.84 -18.36
N VAL A 50 1.11 -10.79 -17.56
CA VAL A 50 1.81 -10.62 -16.28
C VAL A 50 1.44 -11.72 -15.28
N GLU A 51 0.15 -12.04 -15.14
CA GLU A 51 -0.33 -13.11 -14.25
C GLU A 51 0.25 -14.49 -14.66
N LEU A 52 0.34 -14.76 -15.97
CA LEU A 52 0.97 -15.98 -16.49
C LEU A 52 2.50 -15.96 -16.28
N ALA A 53 3.14 -14.81 -16.49
CA ALA A 53 4.57 -14.61 -16.31
C ALA A 53 5.02 -14.82 -14.85
N ALA A 54 4.12 -14.71 -13.86
CA ALA A 54 4.41 -15.05 -12.47
C ALA A 54 4.96 -16.48 -12.29
N ALA A 55 4.79 -17.37 -13.26
CA ALA A 55 5.45 -18.67 -13.32
C ALA A 55 7.00 -18.60 -13.37
N ALA A 56 7.59 -17.45 -13.71
CA ALA A 56 9.02 -17.20 -13.64
C ALA A 56 9.53 -16.95 -12.20
N LEU A 57 8.64 -16.58 -11.27
CA LEU A 57 9.00 -16.47 -9.86
C LEU A 57 9.38 -17.86 -9.30
N PRO A 58 10.46 -18.00 -8.51
CA PRO A 58 10.85 -19.29 -7.96
C PRO A 58 9.75 -19.94 -7.14
N ALA A 59 9.68 -21.28 -7.15
CA ALA A 59 8.64 -22.03 -6.46
C ALA A 59 8.57 -21.72 -4.96
N HIS A 60 9.72 -21.47 -4.31
CA HIS A 60 9.78 -21.13 -2.89
C HIS A 60 9.19 -19.73 -2.61
N VAL A 61 9.43 -18.74 -3.48
CA VAL A 61 8.81 -17.41 -3.42
C VAL A 61 7.30 -17.52 -3.62
N ARG A 62 6.85 -18.19 -4.67
CA ARG A 62 5.41 -18.37 -4.94
C ARG A 62 4.69 -19.06 -3.78
N ARG A 63 5.30 -20.10 -3.19
CA ARG A 63 4.73 -20.80 -2.04
C ARG A 63 4.56 -19.86 -0.84
N ALA A 64 5.54 -19.01 -0.57
CA ALA A 64 5.45 -18.06 0.53
C ALA A 64 4.37 -17.00 0.28
N LEU A 65 4.27 -16.47 -0.95
CA LEU A 65 3.21 -15.52 -1.34
C LEU A 65 1.81 -16.15 -1.19
N ILE A 66 1.62 -17.39 -1.66
CA ILE A 66 0.36 -18.12 -1.51
C ILE A 66 0.04 -18.35 -0.03
N SER A 67 1.02 -18.79 0.77
CA SER A 67 0.82 -18.98 2.21
C SER A 67 0.48 -17.68 2.92
N PHE A 68 1.11 -16.57 2.56
CA PHE A 68 0.84 -15.25 3.11
C PHE A 68 -0.55 -14.75 2.74
N ARG A 69 -0.98 -14.92 1.48
CA ARG A 69 -2.34 -14.59 1.04
C ARG A 69 -3.40 -15.39 1.81
N ASP A 70 -3.18 -16.70 1.97
CA ASP A 70 -4.20 -17.60 2.50
C ASP A 70 -4.29 -17.57 4.04
N ARG A 71 -3.18 -17.26 4.73
CA ARG A 71 -3.08 -17.38 6.20
C ARG A 71 -2.57 -16.13 6.90
N GLY A 72 -2.09 -15.13 6.15
CA GLY A 72 -1.34 -14.02 6.71
C GLY A 72 -0.10 -14.47 7.47
N ASN A 73 0.35 -13.62 8.40
CA ASN A 73 1.25 -13.96 9.49
C ASN A 73 1.02 -12.96 10.64
N GLU A 74 1.72 -13.13 11.76
CA GLU A 74 1.57 -12.30 12.97
C GLU A 74 1.82 -10.81 12.69
N SER A 75 2.91 -10.49 11.99
CA SER A 75 3.27 -9.11 11.62
C SER A 75 2.41 -8.51 10.50
N GLY A 76 1.64 -9.34 9.78
CA GLY A 76 0.94 -9.01 8.54
C GLY A 76 1.83 -8.36 7.47
N THR A 77 3.12 -8.71 7.43
CA THR A 77 4.08 -8.24 6.43
C THR A 77 4.92 -9.37 5.85
N LEU A 78 5.37 -9.22 4.61
CA LEU A 78 6.30 -10.13 3.95
C LEU A 78 7.34 -9.33 3.17
N LEU A 79 8.62 -9.64 3.38
CA LEU A 79 9.73 -9.01 2.66
C LEU A 79 10.30 -9.96 1.61
N LEU A 80 10.40 -9.50 0.38
CA LEU A 80 11.11 -10.15 -0.72
C LEU A 80 12.34 -9.30 -1.09
N ARG A 81 13.47 -9.95 -1.36
CA ARG A 81 14.75 -9.30 -1.61
C ARG A 81 15.39 -9.84 -2.88
N GLY A 82 15.99 -8.95 -3.67
CA GLY A 82 16.68 -9.30 -4.90
C GLY A 82 15.76 -9.35 -6.13
N LEU A 83 14.63 -8.65 -6.11
CA LEU A 83 13.87 -8.42 -7.34
C LEU A 83 14.67 -7.52 -8.29
N PRO A 84 14.61 -7.77 -9.61
CA PRO A 84 15.25 -6.92 -10.58
C PRO A 84 14.50 -5.58 -10.69
N VAL A 85 15.25 -4.49 -10.79
CA VAL A 85 14.69 -3.13 -10.94
C VAL A 85 14.96 -2.53 -12.32
N GLY A 86 15.97 -3.03 -13.04
CA GLY A 86 16.42 -2.48 -14.31
C GLY A 86 17.18 -1.16 -14.18
N GLU A 87 17.40 -0.49 -15.31
CA GLU A 87 17.94 0.87 -15.33
C GLU A 87 16.87 1.88 -14.89
N LEU A 88 17.30 2.94 -14.20
CA LEU A 88 16.41 3.91 -13.59
C LEU A 88 16.77 5.33 -14.05
N PRO A 89 15.78 6.17 -14.42
CA PRO A 89 16.01 7.60 -14.57
C PRO A 89 16.28 8.27 -13.20
N ALA A 90 16.45 9.59 -13.23
CA ALA A 90 16.44 10.40 -12.02
C ALA A 90 15.13 10.19 -11.24
N THR A 91 15.21 10.17 -9.91
CA THR A 91 14.03 10.13 -9.04
C THR A 91 13.14 11.35 -9.34
N PRO A 92 11.85 11.16 -9.66
CA PRO A 92 10.97 12.27 -10.02
C PRO A 92 10.60 13.11 -8.80
N ASP A 93 10.92 14.41 -8.80
CA ASP A 93 10.56 15.35 -7.73
C ASP A 93 9.33 16.22 -8.04
N ARG A 94 8.74 16.02 -9.24
CA ARG A 94 7.43 16.54 -9.66
C ARG A 94 6.56 15.40 -10.19
N VAL A 95 5.27 15.65 -10.41
CA VAL A 95 4.33 14.60 -10.87
C VAL A 95 4.49 14.38 -12.37
N GLU A 96 4.68 15.45 -13.12
CA GLU A 96 4.92 15.42 -14.57
C GLU A 96 6.23 14.73 -14.99
N ASP A 97 7.16 14.54 -14.06
CA ASP A 97 8.42 13.84 -14.28
C ASP A 97 8.32 12.35 -13.95
N GLU A 98 7.18 11.87 -13.44
CA GLU A 98 6.96 10.45 -13.15
C GLU A 98 7.04 9.65 -14.47
N PRO A 99 7.90 8.62 -14.55
CA PRO A 99 8.18 7.93 -15.80
C PRO A 99 6.99 7.06 -16.22
N ALA A 100 6.83 6.88 -17.53
CA ALA A 100 5.93 5.86 -18.04
C ALA A 100 6.36 4.47 -17.55
N TRP A 101 5.41 3.54 -17.46
CA TRP A 101 5.71 2.18 -16.99
C TRP A 101 6.78 1.48 -17.85
N THR A 102 6.88 1.82 -19.14
CA THR A 102 7.85 1.29 -20.08
C THR A 102 9.28 1.75 -19.83
N GLU A 103 9.47 2.94 -19.24
CA GLU A 103 10.80 3.48 -18.89
C GLU A 103 11.40 2.79 -17.66
N VAL A 104 10.54 2.18 -16.83
CA VAL A 104 10.90 1.37 -15.65
C VAL A 104 10.25 -0.02 -15.72
N ALA A 105 10.28 -0.63 -16.91
CA ALA A 105 9.47 -1.81 -17.22
C ALA A 105 9.81 -3.03 -16.38
N VAL A 106 11.10 -3.28 -16.13
CA VAL A 106 11.57 -4.43 -15.34
C VAL A 106 10.95 -4.40 -13.94
N ALA A 107 11.10 -3.29 -13.24
CA ALA A 107 10.50 -3.09 -11.92
C ALA A 107 8.97 -3.19 -11.95
N THR A 108 8.32 -2.54 -12.92
CA THR A 108 6.85 -2.56 -13.07
C THR A 108 6.33 -3.99 -13.17
N ILE A 109 6.83 -4.75 -14.14
CA ILE A 109 6.33 -6.08 -14.46
C ILE A 109 6.71 -7.07 -13.34
N ALA A 110 7.93 -6.99 -12.78
CA ALA A 110 8.32 -7.83 -11.67
C ALA A 110 7.44 -7.62 -10.42
N GLN A 111 7.11 -6.37 -10.08
CA GLN A 111 6.19 -6.06 -8.98
C GLN A 111 4.80 -6.63 -9.23
N LEU A 112 4.23 -6.42 -10.43
CA LEU A 112 2.90 -6.93 -10.76
C LEU A 112 2.86 -8.47 -10.85
N MET A 113 3.94 -9.13 -11.30
CA MET A 113 4.08 -10.58 -11.24
C MET A 113 3.95 -11.08 -9.80
N VAL A 114 4.61 -10.42 -8.83
CA VAL A 114 4.48 -10.76 -7.41
C VAL A 114 3.06 -10.51 -6.89
N MET A 115 2.50 -9.33 -7.17
CA MET A 115 1.14 -8.97 -6.72
C MET A 115 0.06 -9.88 -7.29
N SER A 116 0.25 -10.41 -8.50
CA SER A 116 -0.69 -11.34 -9.13
C SER A 116 -0.87 -12.67 -8.40
N VAL A 117 0.13 -13.09 -7.62
CA VAL A 117 0.04 -14.31 -6.79
C VAL A 117 -0.88 -14.07 -5.58
N LEU A 118 -0.89 -12.83 -5.07
CA LEU A 118 -1.71 -12.41 -3.93
C LEU A 118 -3.15 -12.09 -4.34
N GLY A 119 -3.36 -11.57 -5.55
CA GLY A 119 -4.69 -11.20 -6.03
C GLY A 119 -4.71 -10.60 -7.42
N ARG A 120 -5.54 -9.58 -7.61
CA ARG A 120 -5.69 -8.81 -8.85
C ARG A 120 -5.33 -7.37 -8.59
N SER A 121 -4.36 -6.86 -9.33
CA SER A 121 -3.94 -5.47 -9.18
C SER A 121 -5.08 -4.52 -9.52
N ILE A 122 -5.24 -3.48 -8.69
CA ILE A 122 -6.26 -2.45 -8.81
C ILE A 122 -5.64 -1.07 -8.57
N SER A 123 -6.40 -0.03 -8.88
CA SER A 123 -6.09 1.37 -8.54
C SER A 123 -7.38 2.14 -8.28
N TYR A 124 -7.29 3.42 -7.92
CA TYR A 124 -8.44 4.29 -7.66
C TYR A 124 -8.33 5.53 -8.54
N SER A 125 -9.32 5.83 -9.38
CA SER A 125 -9.26 6.97 -10.32
C SER A 125 -9.06 8.32 -9.63
N ASP A 126 -9.55 8.45 -8.40
CA ASP A 126 -9.41 9.67 -7.57
C ASP A 126 -8.00 9.84 -7.02
N GLU A 127 -7.19 8.77 -7.01
CA GLU A 127 -5.84 8.76 -6.47
C GLU A 127 -4.81 8.56 -7.58
N LYS A 128 -3.82 9.46 -7.67
CA LYS A 128 -2.68 9.31 -8.61
C LYS A 128 -3.14 9.00 -10.04
N ASN A 129 -4.16 9.71 -10.50
CA ASN A 129 -4.77 9.56 -11.84
C ASN A 129 -5.26 8.14 -12.16
N GLY A 130 -5.46 7.29 -11.15
CA GLY A 130 -5.81 5.89 -11.36
C GLY A 130 -4.67 4.99 -11.80
N ASP A 131 -3.41 5.40 -11.67
CA ASP A 131 -2.27 4.56 -12.08
C ASP A 131 -2.19 3.26 -11.26
N LEU A 132 -2.02 2.13 -11.95
CA LEU A 132 -1.91 0.79 -11.33
C LEU A 132 -0.62 0.58 -10.51
N VAL A 133 0.42 1.32 -10.85
CA VAL A 133 1.71 1.31 -10.13
C VAL A 133 2.15 2.75 -9.96
N GLN A 134 2.14 3.22 -8.71
CA GLN A 134 2.27 4.63 -8.37
C GLN A 134 3.66 4.93 -7.82
N ASP A 135 4.23 6.09 -8.17
CA ASP A 135 5.51 6.52 -7.64
C ASP A 135 5.38 7.15 -6.24
N VAL A 136 6.26 6.70 -5.35
CA VAL A 136 6.42 7.16 -3.97
C VAL A 136 7.82 7.74 -3.82
N SER A 137 7.93 9.02 -4.18
CA SER A 137 9.14 9.84 -4.08
C SER A 137 8.78 11.21 -3.48
N PRO A 138 9.73 11.91 -2.82
CA PRO A 138 9.46 13.23 -2.29
C PRO A 138 9.19 14.22 -3.43
N LYS A 139 8.11 15.00 -3.31
CA LYS A 139 7.79 16.07 -4.26
C LYS A 139 8.07 17.44 -3.66
N ARG A 140 8.60 18.37 -4.46
CA ARG A 140 8.87 19.74 -3.99
C ARG A 140 7.57 20.44 -3.60
N GLY A 141 7.55 21.09 -2.43
CA GLY A 141 6.36 21.79 -1.93
C GLY A 141 5.31 20.87 -1.29
N ALA A 142 5.56 19.57 -1.21
CA ALA A 142 4.68 18.59 -0.57
C ALA A 142 5.21 18.11 0.79
N GLU A 143 6.31 18.68 1.29
CA GLU A 143 7.11 18.16 2.41
C GLU A 143 6.27 17.89 3.67
N THR A 144 5.28 18.74 3.95
CA THR A 144 4.43 18.69 5.15
C THR A 144 3.17 17.83 5.00
N ARG A 145 2.97 17.17 3.86
CA ARG A 145 1.77 16.36 3.62
C ARG A 145 1.87 14.98 4.28
N GLN A 146 0.74 14.46 4.77
CA GLN A 146 0.59 13.10 5.29
C GLN A 146 0.26 12.11 4.16
N GLU A 147 1.12 12.04 3.14
CA GLU A 147 0.91 11.17 1.97
C GLU A 147 2.26 10.80 1.31
N ASN A 148 2.19 10.04 0.21
CA ASN A 148 3.36 9.51 -0.51
C ASN A 148 4.39 10.57 -0.98
N SER A 149 3.93 11.80 -1.25
CA SER A 149 4.72 12.92 -1.75
C SER A 149 5.48 13.69 -0.66
N GLY A 150 5.07 13.54 0.60
CA GLY A 150 5.64 14.27 1.74
C GLY A 150 6.93 13.65 2.28
N SER A 151 7.59 14.38 3.17
CA SER A 151 8.88 13.99 3.78
C SER A 151 8.91 14.11 5.31
N ILE A 152 7.85 14.65 5.94
CA ILE A 152 7.63 14.49 7.38
C ILE A 152 7.36 13.03 7.76
N LEU A 153 7.34 12.77 9.07
CA LEU A 153 6.86 11.50 9.61
C LEU A 153 5.43 11.27 9.11
N LEU A 154 5.23 10.13 8.48
CA LEU A 154 3.93 9.66 8.00
C LEU A 154 3.34 8.77 9.10
N GLU A 155 2.22 9.22 9.64
CA GLU A 155 1.51 8.52 10.73
C GLU A 155 1.06 7.13 10.30
N LEU A 156 0.87 6.26 11.28
CA LEU A 156 0.47 4.87 11.05
C LEU A 156 -0.97 4.82 10.51
N HIS A 157 -1.17 4.10 9.41
CA HIS A 157 -2.50 3.95 8.81
C HIS A 157 -2.64 2.65 8.01
N THR A 158 -3.88 2.18 7.91
CA THR A 158 -4.36 1.25 6.89
C THR A 158 -4.51 2.04 5.59
N GLU A 159 -3.88 1.58 4.52
CA GLU A 159 -3.95 2.21 3.22
C GLU A 159 -5.40 2.28 2.74
N ASP A 160 -5.84 3.47 2.34
CA ASP A 160 -7.21 3.75 1.90
C ASP A 160 -8.29 3.17 2.83
N GLY A 161 -8.04 3.17 4.14
CA GLY A 161 -8.97 2.70 5.17
C GLY A 161 -10.28 3.49 5.25
N PHE A 162 -10.50 4.51 4.43
CA PHE A 162 -11.81 5.16 4.24
C PHE A 162 -12.56 4.62 3.01
N HIS A 163 -11.86 4.01 2.04
CA HIS A 163 -12.45 3.53 0.80
C HIS A 163 -13.35 2.30 1.05
N PRO A 164 -14.56 2.21 0.46
CA PRO A 164 -15.44 1.05 0.66
C PRO A 164 -14.85 -0.28 0.18
N ALA A 165 -13.89 -0.20 -0.74
CA ALA A 165 -13.11 -1.33 -1.25
C ALA A 165 -11.62 -1.01 -1.10
N ALA A 166 -11.18 -0.80 0.14
CA ALA A 166 -9.76 -0.64 0.49
C ALA A 166 -8.96 -1.86 -0.03
N PRO A 167 -7.67 -1.69 -0.39
CA PRO A 167 -6.90 -2.78 -0.94
C PRO A 167 -6.70 -3.86 0.11
N HIS A 168 -6.67 -5.14 -0.29
CA HIS A 168 -6.37 -6.24 0.63
C HIS A 168 -4.86 -6.34 0.86
N PHE A 169 -4.09 -6.13 -0.20
CA PHE A 169 -2.64 -6.11 -0.14
C PHE A 169 -2.13 -4.83 -0.78
N LEU A 170 -1.08 -4.25 -0.19
CA LEU A 170 -0.25 -3.28 -0.86
C LEU A 170 1.19 -3.78 -0.91
N SER A 171 1.95 -3.29 -1.88
CA SER A 171 3.39 -3.50 -1.93
C SER A 171 4.13 -2.20 -2.13
N LEU A 172 5.35 -2.13 -1.61
CA LEU A 172 6.29 -1.04 -1.83
C LEU A 172 7.62 -1.63 -2.33
N LEU A 173 7.88 -1.48 -3.63
CA LEU A 173 9.14 -1.89 -4.27
C LEU A 173 10.13 -0.74 -4.19
N CYS A 174 11.32 -0.95 -3.64
CA CYS A 174 12.37 0.05 -3.67
C CYS A 174 13.12 0.02 -4.99
N LEU A 175 13.09 1.14 -5.72
CA LEU A 175 13.90 1.37 -6.90
C LEU A 175 15.21 2.04 -6.52
N ARG A 176 15.13 3.12 -5.73
CA ARG A 176 16.27 3.84 -5.19
C ARG A 176 16.12 4.03 -3.68
N GLY A 177 17.14 3.65 -2.93
CA GLY A 177 17.14 3.75 -1.46
C GLY A 177 17.38 5.18 -0.97
N ASP A 178 16.97 5.47 0.26
CA ASP A 178 17.38 6.70 0.94
C ASP A 178 18.87 6.67 1.26
N ARG A 179 19.62 7.65 0.75
CA ARG A 179 21.08 7.74 0.89
C ARG A 179 21.53 7.98 2.34
N ASP A 180 20.68 8.60 3.15
CA ASP A 180 20.98 8.83 4.57
C ASP A 180 20.56 7.67 5.47
N GLY A 181 19.79 6.73 4.91
CA GLY A 181 19.34 5.53 5.61
C GLY A 181 18.43 5.81 6.80
N VAL A 182 17.68 6.92 6.77
CA VAL A 182 16.80 7.37 7.84
C VAL A 182 15.31 7.20 7.51
N ALA A 183 14.94 7.12 6.23
CA ALA A 183 13.57 6.97 5.75
C ALA A 183 13.10 5.50 5.77
N ALA A 184 12.86 4.97 6.96
CA ALA A 184 12.34 3.64 7.21
C ALA A 184 10.83 3.57 6.97
N THR A 185 10.39 2.53 6.27
CA THR A 185 9.00 2.09 6.30
C THR A 185 8.78 1.33 7.60
N VAL A 186 7.79 1.72 8.40
CA VAL A 186 7.43 1.07 9.66
C VAL A 186 6.06 0.42 9.55
N THR A 187 5.85 -0.67 10.28
CA THR A 187 4.60 -1.43 10.28
C THR A 187 4.22 -1.89 11.68
N GLY A 188 2.91 -1.94 11.94
CA GLY A 188 2.32 -2.47 13.17
C GLY A 188 1.23 -3.47 12.83
N GLY A 189 1.47 -4.75 13.10
CA GLY A 189 0.51 -5.83 12.84
C GLY A 189 -0.42 -6.05 14.03
N ILE A 190 -1.71 -6.25 13.78
CA ILE A 190 -2.68 -6.54 14.83
C ILE A 190 -2.38 -7.85 15.57
N GLY A 191 -1.71 -8.81 14.91
CA GLY A 191 -1.28 -10.06 15.54
C GLY A 191 -0.28 -9.84 16.67
N ASP A 192 0.68 -8.93 16.49
CA ASP A 192 1.68 -8.57 17.51
C ASP A 192 1.03 -7.81 18.70
N VAL A 193 -0.06 -7.08 18.45
CA VAL A 193 -0.64 -6.12 19.41
C VAL A 193 -1.85 -6.65 20.16
N LEU A 194 -2.70 -7.46 19.52
CA LEU A 194 -3.96 -7.93 20.10
C LEU A 194 -3.80 -8.61 21.47
N PRO A 195 -2.76 -9.44 21.74
CA PRO A 195 -2.58 -10.07 23.04
C PRO A 195 -2.33 -9.09 24.21
N ALA A 196 -1.90 -7.86 23.91
CA ALA A 196 -1.61 -6.83 24.91
C ALA A 196 -2.82 -5.94 25.23
N LEU A 197 -3.90 -6.01 24.43
CA LEU A 197 -5.10 -5.21 24.63
C LEU A 197 -6.07 -5.89 25.59
N ASP A 198 -6.64 -5.12 26.51
CA ASP A 198 -7.68 -5.65 27.39
C ASP A 198 -9.02 -5.87 26.65
N ALA A 199 -9.87 -6.73 27.20
CA ALA A 199 -11.14 -7.10 26.58
C ALA A 199 -12.08 -5.91 26.38
N ARG A 200 -12.02 -4.88 27.24
CA ARG A 200 -12.87 -3.70 27.15
C ARG A 200 -12.43 -2.81 25.99
N THR A 201 -11.12 -2.61 25.82
CA THR A 201 -10.54 -1.93 24.66
C THR A 201 -10.91 -2.65 23.37
N VAL A 202 -10.74 -3.98 23.31
CA VAL A 202 -11.09 -4.76 22.10
C VAL A 202 -12.58 -4.64 21.78
N GLU A 203 -13.46 -4.72 22.78
CA GLU A 203 -14.91 -4.54 22.58
C GLU A 203 -15.23 -3.13 22.06
N ALA A 204 -14.60 -2.08 22.62
CA ALA A 204 -14.77 -0.72 22.15
C ALA A 204 -14.32 -0.54 20.70
N LEU A 205 -13.18 -1.09 20.31
CA LEU A 205 -12.67 -1.06 18.93
C LEU A 205 -13.58 -1.79 17.92
N ARG A 206 -14.42 -2.73 18.39
CA ARG A 206 -15.37 -3.48 17.56
C ARG A 206 -16.72 -2.80 17.37
N ARG A 207 -17.03 -1.75 18.13
CA ARG A 207 -18.28 -1.00 17.96
C ARG A 207 -18.14 0.00 16.80
N PRO A 208 -19.23 0.29 16.06
CA PRO A 208 -19.22 1.27 14.99
C PRO A 208 -19.21 2.71 15.54
N GLU A 209 -18.20 3.05 16.33
CA GLU A 209 -18.02 4.33 17.02
C GLU A 209 -16.83 5.13 16.47
N PHE A 210 -16.34 4.76 15.29
CA PHE A 210 -15.22 5.43 14.63
C PHE A 210 -15.61 5.94 13.25
N ARG A 211 -15.00 7.03 12.84
CA ARG A 211 -15.10 7.58 11.48
C ARG A 211 -13.71 7.93 10.99
N THR A 212 -13.42 7.66 9.73
CA THR A 212 -12.12 7.97 9.12
C THR A 212 -12.29 9.06 8.09
N ARG A 213 -11.45 10.08 8.16
CA ARG A 213 -11.38 11.15 7.17
C ARG A 213 -10.83 10.61 5.85
N PHE A 214 -11.40 11.04 4.73
CA PHE A 214 -10.84 10.75 3.41
C PHE A 214 -9.51 11.49 3.26
N SER A 215 -8.53 10.82 2.64
CA SER A 215 -7.22 11.41 2.38
C SER A 215 -7.32 12.60 1.43
N SER A 216 -6.40 13.56 1.56
CA SER A 216 -6.19 14.65 0.60
C SER A 216 -5.87 14.13 -0.81
N SER A 217 -5.39 12.89 -0.93
CA SER A 217 -5.13 12.26 -2.22
C SER A 217 -6.41 11.88 -3.00
N PHE A 218 -7.59 11.84 -2.35
CA PHE A 218 -8.89 11.50 -2.98
C PHE A 218 -9.89 12.67 -3.03
N VAL A 219 -9.76 13.64 -2.12
CA VAL A 219 -10.63 14.81 -2.04
C VAL A 219 -9.87 16.01 -2.58
N HIS A 220 -10.06 16.28 -3.86
CA HIS A 220 -9.48 17.45 -4.55
C HIS A 220 -10.41 18.65 -4.42
N ASP A 221 -9.86 19.84 -4.16
CA ASP A 221 -10.55 21.13 -4.30
C ASP A 221 -11.82 21.36 -3.45
N THR A 222 -11.89 20.78 -2.24
CA THR A 222 -12.98 21.07 -1.29
C THR A 222 -12.46 21.28 0.12
N ASP A 223 -12.96 22.30 0.81
CA ASP A 223 -12.72 22.53 2.25
C ASP A 223 -13.61 21.63 3.14
N GLU A 224 -14.50 20.82 2.54
CA GLU A 224 -15.41 19.96 3.30
C GLU A 224 -14.73 18.67 3.75
N GLU A 225 -14.82 18.39 5.05
CA GLU A 225 -14.32 17.16 5.62
C GLU A 225 -15.26 15.99 5.29
N VAL A 226 -14.82 15.12 4.37
CA VAL A 226 -15.53 13.88 4.07
C VAL A 226 -15.11 12.79 5.04
N LEU A 227 -16.06 12.31 5.84
CA LEU A 227 -15.89 11.22 6.79
C LEU A 227 -16.67 9.98 6.35
N THR A 228 -16.13 8.79 6.60
CA THR A 228 -16.89 7.55 6.45
C THR A 228 -18.17 7.55 7.30
N PRO A 229 -19.16 6.70 6.98
CA PRO A 229 -20.15 6.28 7.96
C PRO A 229 -19.47 5.70 9.21
N PRO A 230 -20.18 5.64 10.37
CA PRO A 230 -19.65 4.99 11.57
C PRO A 230 -19.27 3.53 11.27
N MET A 231 -18.06 3.17 11.68
CA MET A 231 -17.44 1.88 11.41
C MET A 231 -16.60 1.41 12.60
N PRO A 232 -16.37 0.11 12.75
CA PRO A 232 -15.44 -0.40 13.75
C PRO A 232 -13.99 -0.26 13.27
N VAL A 233 -13.05 -0.21 14.22
CA VAL A 233 -11.61 -0.35 13.95
C VAL A 233 -11.20 -1.81 13.81
N LEU A 234 -11.81 -2.69 14.62
CA LEU A 234 -11.60 -4.15 14.54
C LEU A 234 -12.87 -4.85 14.07
N SER A 235 -12.73 -5.75 13.09
CA SER A 235 -13.85 -6.54 12.57
C SER A 235 -13.44 -8.00 12.32
N GLY A 236 -14.37 -8.84 11.88
CA GLY A 236 -14.06 -10.26 11.63
C GLY A 236 -13.81 -11.08 12.91
N PRO A 237 -13.11 -12.22 12.80
CA PRO A 237 -12.90 -13.18 13.90
C PRO A 237 -12.28 -12.57 15.16
N ALA A 238 -12.58 -13.16 16.33
CA ALA A 238 -12.08 -12.69 17.63
C ALA A 238 -10.56 -12.84 17.78
N HIS A 239 -10.04 -13.99 17.36
CA HIS A 239 -8.63 -14.37 17.48
C HIS A 239 -7.76 -13.84 16.33
N ASP A 240 -8.40 -13.31 15.28
CA ASP A 240 -7.73 -12.89 14.06
C ASP A 240 -8.52 -11.77 13.35
N PRO A 241 -8.63 -10.59 13.98
CA PRO A 241 -9.45 -9.52 13.45
C PRO A 241 -8.82 -8.85 12.24
N ASP A 242 -9.69 -8.32 11.38
CA ASP A 242 -9.29 -7.29 10.43
C ASP A 242 -9.17 -5.95 11.18
N LEU A 243 -8.13 -5.18 10.86
CA LEU A 243 -7.79 -3.86 11.36
C LEU A 243 -8.01 -2.81 10.28
N ARG A 244 -8.71 -1.73 10.62
CA ARG A 244 -8.95 -0.60 9.72
C ARG A 244 -8.91 0.71 10.50
N VAL A 245 -7.78 1.40 10.44
CA VAL A 245 -7.55 2.63 11.20
C VAL A 245 -6.53 3.54 10.51
N ASP A 246 -6.69 4.84 10.65
CA ASP A 246 -5.70 5.85 10.33
C ASP A 246 -5.48 6.67 11.61
N PHE A 247 -4.29 6.62 12.21
CA PHE A 247 -4.06 7.32 13.49
C PHE A 247 -3.98 8.84 13.35
N HIS A 248 -3.91 9.36 12.13
CA HIS A 248 -4.08 10.78 11.82
C HIS A 248 -5.55 11.12 11.48
N GLY A 249 -6.22 10.26 10.73
CA GLY A 249 -7.54 10.51 10.13
C GLY A 249 -8.75 9.93 10.87
N THR A 250 -8.57 8.91 11.70
CA THR A 250 -9.66 8.23 12.42
C THR A 250 -9.97 8.92 13.75
N VAL A 251 -11.26 9.17 13.97
CA VAL A 251 -11.77 9.79 15.21
C VAL A 251 -12.77 8.88 15.91
N GLY A 252 -12.64 8.76 17.23
CA GLY A 252 -13.64 8.12 18.09
C GLY A 252 -14.76 9.08 18.46
N VAL A 253 -16.01 8.68 18.22
CA VAL A 253 -17.19 9.55 18.46
C VAL A 253 -17.63 9.57 19.92
N THR A 254 -17.24 8.56 20.71
CA THR A 254 -17.47 8.48 22.16
C THR A 254 -16.16 8.66 22.94
N ALA A 255 -16.25 8.94 24.25
CA ALA A 255 -15.05 9.02 25.10
C ALA A 255 -14.32 7.67 25.15
N GLU A 256 -15.07 6.58 25.32
CA GLU A 256 -14.51 5.23 25.36
C GLU A 256 -13.86 4.83 24.03
N ALA A 257 -14.43 5.21 22.88
CA ALA A 257 -13.80 4.99 21.57
C ALA A 257 -12.48 5.75 21.43
N ARG A 258 -12.40 6.99 21.91
CA ARG A 258 -11.14 7.78 21.89
C ARG A 258 -10.07 7.14 22.77
N ASP A 259 -10.44 6.70 23.97
CA ASP A 259 -9.51 6.02 24.89
C ASP A 259 -9.02 4.69 24.30
N ALA A 260 -9.92 3.92 23.67
CA ALA A 260 -9.58 2.66 23.01
C ALA A 260 -8.64 2.87 21.82
N LEU A 261 -8.89 3.90 21.00
CA LEU A 261 -8.01 4.26 19.88
C LEU A 261 -6.62 4.68 20.36
N ALA A 262 -6.54 5.50 21.42
CA ALA A 262 -5.27 5.91 22.01
C ALA A 262 -4.49 4.71 22.60
N THR A 263 -5.20 3.78 23.23
CA THR A 263 -4.61 2.52 23.75
C THR A 263 -4.06 1.66 22.63
N LEU A 264 -4.82 1.49 21.54
CA LEU A 264 -4.37 0.79 20.34
C LEU A 264 -3.13 1.47 19.72
N GLN A 265 -3.13 2.80 19.61
CA GLN A 265 -2.00 3.55 19.06
C GLN A 265 -0.73 3.34 19.90
N ALA A 266 -0.84 3.42 21.22
CA ALA A 266 0.29 3.21 22.12
C ALA A 266 0.85 1.78 21.95
N ALA A 267 -0.01 0.77 21.96
CA ALA A 267 0.42 -0.62 21.81
C ALA A 267 1.06 -0.90 20.42
N MET A 268 0.55 -0.27 19.35
CA MET A 268 1.16 -0.33 18.02
C MET A 268 2.56 0.29 17.99
N LEU A 269 2.73 1.46 18.60
CA LEU A 269 4.02 2.15 18.68
C LEU A 269 5.08 1.33 19.43
N ASP A 270 4.67 0.57 20.44
CA ASP A 270 5.57 -0.29 21.22
C ASP A 270 5.97 -1.58 20.48
N ALA A 271 5.20 -1.98 19.46
CA ALA A 271 5.38 -3.23 18.72
C ALA A 271 5.86 -3.03 17.27
N LEU A 272 6.30 -1.82 16.89
CA LEU A 272 6.66 -1.51 15.52
C LEU A 272 7.82 -2.37 15.01
N ARG A 273 7.66 -2.80 13.77
CA ARG A 273 8.74 -3.34 12.94
C ARG A 273 9.07 -2.30 11.88
N GLY A 274 10.29 -2.31 11.38
CA GLY A 274 10.69 -1.33 10.37
C GLY A 274 11.85 -1.76 9.50
N ILE A 275 11.96 -1.11 8.35
CA ILE A 275 13.01 -1.38 7.38
C ILE A 275 13.31 -0.14 6.52
N VAL A 276 14.59 0.18 6.41
CA VAL A 276 15.10 1.09 5.38
C VAL A 276 15.28 0.27 4.11
N LEU A 277 14.34 0.34 3.18
CA LEU A 277 14.36 -0.48 1.97
C LEU A 277 15.56 -0.16 1.08
N ARG A 278 16.12 -1.20 0.47
CA ARG A 278 17.21 -1.12 -0.52
C ARG A 278 16.70 -1.50 -1.91
N PRO A 279 17.34 -1.04 -3.00
CA PRO A 279 16.95 -1.42 -4.36
C PRO A 279 16.71 -2.93 -4.52
N GLY A 280 15.58 -3.28 -5.15
CA GLY A 280 15.17 -4.68 -5.35
C GLY A 280 14.55 -5.34 -4.12
N GLU A 281 14.33 -4.61 -3.03
CA GLU A 281 13.54 -5.08 -1.90
C GLU A 281 12.08 -4.62 -2.03
N LEU A 282 11.17 -5.58 -1.89
CA LEU A 282 9.72 -5.39 -1.94
C LEU A 282 9.14 -5.80 -0.60
N ILE A 283 8.55 -4.85 0.12
CA ILE A 283 7.71 -5.17 1.28
C ILE A 283 6.26 -5.26 0.82
N ILE A 284 5.58 -6.32 1.25
CA ILE A 284 4.18 -6.60 1.00
C ILE A 284 3.47 -6.55 2.34
N LEU A 285 2.32 -5.88 2.40
CA LEU A 285 1.52 -5.75 3.59
C LEU A 285 0.13 -6.36 3.34
N ASP A 286 -0.36 -7.16 4.29
CA ASP A 286 -1.79 -7.45 4.38
C ASP A 286 -2.44 -6.23 5.05
N ASN A 287 -3.05 -5.40 4.23
CA ASN A 287 -3.63 -4.12 4.64
C ASN A 287 -4.81 -4.29 5.60
N ARG A 288 -5.38 -5.50 5.66
CA ARG A 288 -6.44 -5.85 6.61
C ARG A 288 -5.89 -6.20 7.98
N ARG A 289 -4.58 -6.36 8.15
CA ARG A 289 -3.95 -6.78 9.42
C ARG A 289 -2.97 -5.75 9.96
N THR A 290 -2.49 -4.87 9.11
CA THR A 290 -1.28 -4.10 9.37
C THR A 290 -1.48 -2.64 9.03
N VAL A 291 -1.16 -1.77 9.97
CA VAL A 291 -0.93 -0.35 9.69
C VAL A 291 0.51 -0.14 9.26
N HIS A 292 0.76 0.88 8.47
CA HIS A 292 2.09 1.27 8.06
C HIS A 292 2.29 2.77 8.11
N GLY A 293 3.54 3.18 8.17
CA GLY A 293 3.95 4.57 8.19
C GLY A 293 5.39 4.71 7.73
N ARG A 294 5.95 5.89 7.92
CA ARG A 294 7.33 6.17 7.54
C ARG A 294 7.95 7.19 8.48
N THR A 295 9.21 7.00 8.83
CA THR A 295 9.99 8.02 9.51
C THR A 295 10.17 9.27 8.61
N GLY A 296 10.40 10.42 9.23
CA GLY A 296 10.70 11.65 8.51
C GLY A 296 12.12 11.62 7.94
N PHE A 297 12.33 12.32 6.83
CA PHE A 297 13.63 12.47 6.18
C PHE A 297 13.74 13.82 5.48
N THR A 298 14.94 14.19 5.01
CA THR A 298 15.16 15.46 4.30
C THR A 298 15.57 15.18 2.85
N PRO A 299 14.67 15.40 1.87
CA PRO A 299 14.98 15.22 0.46
C PRO A 299 16.06 16.20 -0.02
N ARG A 300 16.84 15.79 -1.02
CA ARG A 300 17.88 16.62 -1.65
C ARG A 300 17.43 17.22 -2.98
N TYR A 301 16.46 16.58 -3.63
CA TYR A 301 15.89 16.95 -4.92
C TYR A 301 16.96 17.11 -6.01
N ASP A 302 17.92 16.19 -6.03
CA ASP A 302 19.05 16.12 -6.97
C ASP A 302 18.93 14.93 -7.95
N GLY A 303 17.75 14.30 -8.02
CA GLY A 303 17.49 13.11 -8.83
C GLY A 303 17.91 11.78 -8.17
N GLU A 304 18.47 11.81 -6.96
CA GLU A 304 18.98 10.62 -6.26
C GLU A 304 18.30 10.39 -4.90
N ASP A 305 17.09 10.94 -4.72
CA ASP A 305 16.28 10.69 -3.53
C ASP A 305 15.65 9.30 -3.53
N ARG A 306 15.14 8.90 -2.36
CA ARG A 306 14.36 7.68 -2.16
C ARG A 306 13.21 7.60 -3.16
N TRP A 307 13.11 6.47 -3.84
CA TRP A 307 12.06 6.19 -4.80
C TRP A 307 11.55 4.76 -4.61
N LEU A 308 10.30 4.65 -4.16
CA LEU A 308 9.58 3.40 -4.14
C LEU A 308 8.44 3.42 -5.17
N ARG A 309 7.94 2.25 -5.55
CA ARG A 309 6.71 2.08 -6.31
C ARG A 309 5.68 1.30 -5.54
N ARG A 310 4.44 1.79 -5.54
CA ARG A 310 3.31 1.23 -4.81
C ARG A 310 2.33 0.55 -5.76
N SER A 311 1.85 -0.63 -5.40
CA SER A 311 0.79 -1.31 -6.14
C SER A 311 -0.15 -2.02 -5.17
N PHE A 312 -1.43 -2.03 -5.52
CA PHE A 312 -2.51 -2.56 -4.71
C PHE A 312 -3.11 -3.81 -5.34
N ALA A 313 -3.62 -4.73 -4.52
CA ALA A 313 -4.38 -5.88 -5.00
C ALA A 313 -5.58 -6.22 -4.12
N LEU A 314 -6.63 -6.74 -4.78
CA LEU A 314 -7.76 -7.41 -4.14
C LEU A 314 -7.67 -8.91 -4.37
N ALA A 315 -8.01 -9.71 -3.36
CA ALA A 315 -8.05 -11.17 -3.49
C ALA A 315 -9.17 -11.65 -4.44
N ASP A 316 -10.27 -10.89 -4.51
CA ASP A 316 -11.41 -11.15 -5.40
C ASP A 316 -11.94 -9.82 -5.97
N LEU A 317 -12.12 -9.75 -7.28
CA LEU A 317 -12.69 -8.58 -7.96
C LEU A 317 -14.22 -8.61 -7.99
N ARG A 318 -14.85 -9.78 -7.79
CA ARG A 318 -16.32 -9.92 -7.93
C ARG A 318 -17.12 -8.92 -7.09
N PRO A 319 -16.76 -8.62 -5.82
CA PRO A 319 -17.49 -7.64 -5.01
C PRO A 319 -17.43 -6.20 -5.57
N VAL A 320 -16.45 -5.91 -6.43
CA VAL A 320 -16.17 -4.54 -6.90
C VAL A 320 -16.41 -4.36 -8.40
N LEU A 321 -16.78 -5.40 -9.16
CA LEU A 321 -16.98 -5.33 -10.62
C LEU A 321 -17.85 -4.15 -11.06
N GLY A 322 -18.96 -3.89 -10.36
CA GLY A 322 -19.87 -2.77 -10.67
C GLY A 322 -19.29 -1.38 -10.39
N ARG A 323 -18.11 -1.30 -9.75
CA ARG A 323 -17.41 -0.06 -9.38
C ARG A 323 -16.13 0.15 -10.20
N LEU A 324 -15.75 -0.79 -11.06
CA LEU A 324 -14.57 -0.61 -11.92
C LEU A 324 -14.92 0.29 -13.12
N GLY A 325 -13.96 1.13 -13.50
CA GLY A 325 -13.97 2.01 -14.66
C GLY A 325 -13.13 1.42 -15.79
N GLU A 326 -12.15 2.19 -16.26
CA GLU A 326 -11.18 1.72 -17.25
C GLU A 326 -10.21 0.71 -16.62
N GLY A 327 -10.12 -0.47 -17.24
CA GLY A 327 -9.32 -1.58 -16.71
C GLY A 327 -9.75 -1.99 -15.30
N ARG A 328 -8.77 -2.07 -14.38
CA ARG A 328 -8.99 -2.42 -12.96
C ARG A 328 -8.94 -1.20 -12.02
N SER A 329 -9.18 0.00 -12.56
CA SER A 329 -9.28 1.23 -11.76
C SER A 329 -10.69 1.39 -11.21
N HIS A 330 -10.83 1.65 -9.92
CA HIS A 330 -12.10 1.98 -9.28
C HIS A 330 -12.58 3.35 -9.76
N ARG A 331 -13.87 3.45 -10.06
CA ARG A 331 -14.56 4.72 -10.31
C ARG A 331 -14.48 5.62 -9.08
N PRO A 332 -14.61 6.95 -9.27
CA PRO A 332 -14.60 7.90 -8.18
C PRO A 332 -15.59 7.55 -7.07
N VAL A 333 -15.16 7.68 -5.82
CA VAL A 333 -16.04 7.58 -4.64
C VAL A 333 -16.33 8.94 -4.03
N THR A 334 -15.62 9.98 -4.45
CA THR A 334 -15.82 11.37 -4.01
C THR A 334 -16.62 12.21 -4.99
N ALA A 335 -16.82 11.75 -6.24
CA ALA A 335 -17.68 12.44 -7.19
C ALA A 335 -19.18 12.25 -6.85
N PRO A 336 -20.03 13.30 -6.98
CA PRO A 336 -21.47 13.17 -6.75
C PRO A 336 -22.06 12.14 -7.71
N ALA A 337 -22.85 11.20 -7.17
CA ALA A 337 -23.62 10.28 -7.99
C ALA A 337 -24.51 11.09 -8.94
N PRO A 338 -24.55 10.79 -10.26
CA PRO A 338 -25.49 11.46 -11.15
C PRO A 338 -26.90 11.28 -10.60
N ALA A 339 -27.66 12.38 -10.54
CA ALA A 339 -29.05 12.33 -10.09
C ALA A 339 -29.79 11.22 -10.84
N PRO A 340 -30.64 10.42 -10.17
CA PRO A 340 -31.42 9.41 -10.86
C PRO A 340 -32.22 10.11 -11.97
N THR A 341 -31.93 9.75 -13.22
CA THR A 341 -32.73 10.19 -14.36
C THR A 341 -34.15 9.74 -14.08
N LEU A 342 -35.02 10.71 -13.78
CA LEU A 342 -36.46 10.51 -13.79
C LEU A 342 -36.80 10.08 -15.22
N THR A 343 -37.03 8.77 -15.41
CA THR A 343 -37.69 8.27 -16.61
C THR A 343 -39.03 8.99 -16.70
N ALA A 344 -39.14 9.88 -17.69
CA ALA A 344 -40.41 10.48 -18.05
C ALA A 344 -41.39 9.34 -18.39
N VAL A 345 -42.54 9.36 -17.70
CA VAL A 345 -43.68 8.46 -17.92
C VAL A 345 -44.41 8.88 -19.19
#